data_AF-A0A067MPA5-F1
#
_entry.id   AF-A0A067MPA5-F1
#
_cell.length_a   1.000
_cell.length_b   1.000
_cell.length_c   1.000
_cell.angle_alpha   90.00
_cell.angle_beta   90.00
_cell.angle_gamma   90.00
#
_symmetry.space_group_name_H-M   'P 1'
#
loop_
_entity.id
_entity.type
_entity.pdbx_description
1 polymer ?
#
loop_
_entity_poly.entity_id
_entity_poly.type
_entity_poly.pdbx_seq_one_letter_code
_entity_poly.pdbx_strand_id
1 'polypeptide(L)'
;MTSKLLPRASIVHNFFTREIEHAAKTLGTTSTSTPTTSTTSASSATPHRVLNPFIPRRNEASGRWAPPRYSLRRQADLFKRARELGVEGLLPAGPKTHSVNPEPSRATAALGGAPVPAILWEGAPKEKISKGLYGGRRTMFKGHKWERELAERERGKKERREERLKKKMERAGATPV
;
A
#
# COMPACT_ATOMS: atom_id res chain seq x y z
N MET A 1 20.09 -29.66 -9.68
CA MET A 1 19.35 -28.39 -9.50
C MET A 1 18.00 -28.72 -8.91
N THR A 2 17.80 -28.51 -7.62
CA THR A 2 16.58 -28.92 -6.92
C THR A 2 15.45 -27.95 -7.24
N SER A 3 14.48 -28.38 -8.04
CA SER A 3 13.21 -27.71 -8.20
C SER A 3 12.52 -27.69 -6.83
N LYS A 4 12.58 -26.55 -6.14
CA LYS A 4 11.85 -26.34 -4.89
C LYS A 4 10.36 -26.31 -5.22
N LEU A 5 9.74 -27.48 -5.31
CA LEU A 5 8.29 -27.62 -5.26
C LEU A 5 7.81 -26.92 -4.00
N LEU A 6 6.92 -25.94 -4.16
CA LEU A 6 6.33 -25.23 -3.02
C LEU A 6 5.69 -26.28 -2.11
N PRO A 7 6.03 -26.33 -0.81
CA PRO A 7 5.42 -27.29 0.07
C PRO A 7 3.90 -27.08 0.05
N ARG A 8 3.13 -28.18 -0.10
CA ARG A 8 1.67 -28.17 -0.18
C ARG A 8 1.01 -27.48 1.04
N ALA A 9 1.72 -27.39 2.16
CA ALA A 9 1.29 -26.70 3.37
C ALA A 9 1.63 -25.19 3.42
N SER A 10 2.27 -24.63 2.38
CA SER A 10 2.65 -23.21 2.36
C SER A 10 1.45 -22.31 2.09
N ILE A 11 1.43 -21.16 2.77
CA ILE A 11 0.38 -20.14 2.59
C ILE A 11 0.30 -19.63 1.14
N VAL A 12 1.43 -19.68 0.41
CA VAL A 12 1.55 -19.32 -1.00
C VAL A 12 0.90 -20.39 -1.90
N HIS A 13 1.11 -21.68 -1.62
CA HIS A 13 0.45 -22.77 -2.36
C HIS A 13 -1.08 -22.69 -2.21
N ASN A 14 -1.58 -22.51 -0.98
CA ASN A 14 -3.01 -22.36 -0.70
C ASN A 14 -3.63 -21.12 -1.35
N PHE A 15 -2.83 -20.08 -1.61
CA PHE A 15 -3.29 -18.91 -2.35
C PHE A 15 -3.52 -19.26 -3.82
N PHE A 16 -2.51 -19.88 -4.47
CA PHE A 16 -2.62 -20.23 -5.88
C PHE A 16 -3.71 -21.27 -6.16
N THR A 17 -3.86 -22.30 -5.33
CA THR A 17 -4.92 -23.30 -5.52
C THR A 17 -6.31 -22.67 -5.46
N ARG A 18 -6.58 -21.88 -4.42
CA ARG A 18 -7.90 -21.25 -4.23
C ARG A 18 -8.20 -20.21 -5.29
N GLU A 19 -7.21 -19.44 -5.72
CA GLU A 19 -7.45 -18.39 -6.72
C GLU A 19 -7.57 -18.95 -8.14
N ILE A 20 -6.88 -20.05 -8.48
CA ILE A 20 -7.12 -20.79 -9.73
C ILE A 20 -8.54 -21.38 -9.76
N GLU A 21 -8.97 -22.02 -8.68
CA GLU A 21 -10.34 -22.52 -8.56
C GLU A 21 -11.38 -21.39 -8.65
N HIS A 22 -11.11 -20.27 -7.98
CA HIS A 22 -12.03 -19.14 -7.98
C HIS A 22 -12.08 -18.42 -9.34
N ALA A 23 -10.95 -18.33 -10.05
CA ALA A 23 -10.88 -17.82 -11.41
C ALA A 23 -11.73 -18.67 -12.37
N ALA A 24 -11.60 -20.00 -12.28
CA ALA A 24 -12.41 -20.93 -13.05
C ALA A 24 -13.91 -20.73 -12.78
N LYS A 25 -14.28 -20.49 -11.52
CA LYS A 25 -15.68 -20.26 -11.12
C LYS A 25 -16.25 -18.91 -11.59
N THR A 26 -15.43 -17.86 -11.70
CA THR A 26 -15.89 -16.54 -12.19
C THR A 26 -16.09 -16.49 -13.69
N LEU A 27 -15.34 -17.29 -14.45
CA LEU A 27 -15.51 -17.42 -15.90
C LEU A 27 -16.62 -18.41 -16.28
N GLY A 28 -17.06 -19.27 -15.34
CA GLY A 28 -18.18 -20.19 -15.50
C GLY A 28 -19.38 -19.79 -14.65
N THR A 29 -20.18 -18.83 -15.10
CA THR A 29 -21.55 -18.68 -14.58
C THR A 29 -22.43 -19.69 -15.32
N THR A 30 -23.12 -20.53 -14.52
CA THR A 30 -24.05 -21.63 -14.83
C THR A 30 -23.46 -23.00 -15.20
N SER A 31 -23.14 -23.83 -14.19
CA SER A 31 -23.68 -25.20 -14.10
C SER A 31 -23.23 -25.91 -12.83
N THR A 32 -24.22 -26.35 -12.05
CA THR A 32 -24.13 -27.44 -11.07
C THR A 32 -23.73 -28.73 -11.78
N SER A 33 -22.58 -29.32 -11.44
CA SER A 33 -22.37 -30.80 -11.36
C SER A 33 -20.89 -31.17 -11.17
N THR A 34 -20.64 -31.95 -10.12
CA THR A 34 -19.69 -33.08 -9.96
C THR A 34 -18.32 -33.12 -10.67
N PRO A 35 -17.26 -33.61 -9.98
CA PRO A 35 -15.92 -33.73 -10.52
C PRO A 35 -15.74 -35.00 -11.37
N THR A 36 -15.42 -34.87 -12.65
CA THR A 36 -14.91 -35.98 -13.46
C THR A 36 -13.82 -35.50 -14.43
N THR A 37 -12.83 -36.36 -14.57
CA THR A 37 -11.50 -36.20 -15.16
C THR A 37 -11.49 -35.95 -16.68
N SER A 38 -10.47 -35.21 -17.13
CA SER A 38 -9.80 -35.23 -18.45
C SER A 38 -10.44 -34.56 -19.68
N THR A 39 -9.67 -33.67 -20.32
CA THR A 39 -9.17 -33.77 -21.72
C THR A 39 -9.11 -32.41 -22.44
N THR A 40 -7.87 -32.04 -22.75
CA THR A 40 -7.34 -31.22 -23.84
C THR A 40 -8.35 -30.61 -24.82
N SER A 41 -8.42 -29.28 -24.87
CA SER A 41 -8.84 -28.52 -26.06
C SER A 41 -8.07 -27.20 -26.09
N ALA A 42 -6.99 -27.20 -26.87
CA ALA A 42 -6.21 -26.03 -27.22
C ALA A 42 -7.07 -25.11 -28.11
N SER A 43 -7.77 -24.17 -27.49
CA SER A 43 -8.29 -22.98 -28.17
C SER A 43 -7.29 -21.85 -27.94
N SER A 44 -7.02 -21.06 -28.97
CA SER A 44 -6.13 -19.89 -28.97
C SER A 44 -6.46 -18.97 -27.78
N ALA A 45 -5.75 -19.18 -26.67
CA ALA A 45 -6.16 -18.70 -25.38
C ALA A 45 -5.86 -17.20 -25.28
N THR A 46 -6.86 -16.37 -25.51
CA THR A 46 -6.89 -15.05 -24.88
C THR A 46 -6.57 -15.25 -23.40
N PRO A 47 -5.53 -14.60 -22.84
CA PRO A 47 -5.11 -14.85 -21.46
C PRO A 47 -6.32 -14.65 -20.55
N HIS A 48 -6.65 -15.68 -19.76
CA HIS A 48 -7.78 -15.63 -18.84
C HIS A 48 -7.58 -14.45 -17.88
N ARG A 49 -8.36 -13.40 -18.08
CA ARG A 49 -8.30 -12.18 -17.27
C ARG A 49 -8.97 -12.44 -15.94
N VAL A 50 -8.16 -12.59 -14.89
CA VAL A 50 -8.63 -12.87 -13.54
C VAL A 50 -8.58 -11.60 -12.71
N LEU A 51 -9.66 -11.31 -11.99
CA LEU A 51 -9.73 -10.14 -11.11
C LEU A 51 -8.71 -10.25 -9.97
N ASN A 52 -7.99 -9.17 -9.73
CA ASN A 52 -6.99 -9.13 -8.67
C ASN A 52 -7.62 -9.25 -7.26
N PRO A 53 -7.25 -10.27 -6.46
CA PRO A 53 -7.83 -10.50 -5.14
C PRO A 53 -7.33 -9.53 -4.05
N PHE A 54 -6.32 -8.70 -4.34
CA PHE A 54 -5.75 -7.72 -3.43
C PHE A 54 -6.41 -6.34 -3.49
N ILE A 55 -7.32 -6.14 -4.46
CA ILE A 55 -7.96 -4.85 -4.71
C ILE A 55 -9.40 -4.86 -4.16
N PRO A 56 -9.85 -3.80 -3.48
CA PRO A 56 -11.25 -3.62 -3.12
C PRO A 56 -12.14 -3.55 -4.35
N ARG A 57 -13.33 -4.15 -4.30
CA ARG A 57 -14.26 -4.21 -5.45
C ARG A 57 -15.52 -3.42 -5.14
N ARG A 58 -16.02 -2.66 -6.11
CA ARG A 58 -17.34 -2.01 -6.01
C ARG A 58 -18.39 -3.01 -6.47
N ASN A 59 -19.42 -3.21 -5.65
CA ASN A 59 -20.61 -3.96 -6.07
C ASN A 59 -21.52 -3.01 -6.86
N GLU A 60 -21.83 -3.34 -8.12
CA GLU A 60 -22.63 -2.50 -9.01
C GLU A 60 -24.08 -2.36 -8.54
N ALA A 61 -24.66 -3.43 -8.00
CA ALA A 61 -26.06 -3.44 -7.55
C ALA A 61 -26.28 -2.61 -6.27
N SER A 62 -25.34 -2.65 -5.32
CA SER A 62 -25.46 -1.94 -4.04
C SER A 62 -24.66 -0.64 -3.96
N GLY A 63 -23.78 -0.38 -4.93
CA GLY A 63 -22.84 0.74 -4.94
C GLY A 63 -21.75 0.70 -3.86
N ARG A 64 -21.81 -0.26 -2.91
CA ARG A 64 -20.88 -0.38 -1.78
C ARG A 64 -19.54 -0.98 -2.21
N TRP A 65 -18.46 -0.52 -1.59
CA TRP A 65 -17.14 -1.11 -1.76
C TRP A 65 -16.95 -2.29 -0.82
N ALA A 66 -16.75 -3.47 -1.39
CA ALA A 66 -16.30 -4.65 -0.67
C ALA A 66 -14.78 -4.54 -0.39
N PRO A 67 -14.33 -4.94 0.81
CA PRO A 67 -12.90 -5.03 1.11
C PRO A 67 -12.21 -6.05 0.19
N PRO A 68 -10.88 -5.98 0.06
CA PRO A 68 -10.14 -6.99 -0.71
C PRO A 68 -10.27 -8.37 -0.05
N ARG A 69 -10.24 -9.43 -0.87
CA ARG A 69 -10.37 -10.83 -0.38
C ARG A 69 -9.28 -11.18 0.62
N TYR A 70 -8.08 -10.65 0.39
CA TYR A 70 -6.95 -10.76 1.32
C TYR A 70 -6.70 -9.39 1.95
N SER A 71 -6.75 -9.34 3.28
CA SER A 71 -6.43 -8.13 4.03
C SER A 71 -4.97 -7.73 3.83
N LEU A 72 -4.66 -6.45 4.08
CA LEU A 72 -3.31 -5.92 3.92
C LEU A 72 -2.25 -6.66 4.74
N ARG A 73 -2.61 -7.25 5.88
CA ARG A 73 -1.69 -8.08 6.66
C ARG A 73 -1.39 -9.39 5.93
N ARG A 74 -2.44 -10.10 5.48
CA ARG A 74 -2.31 -11.37 4.74
C ARG A 74 -1.56 -11.19 3.43
N GLN A 75 -1.77 -10.07 2.73
CA GLN A 75 -0.98 -9.70 1.56
C GLN A 75 0.51 -9.64 1.94
N ALA A 76 0.88 -8.90 2.99
CA ALA A 76 2.28 -8.81 3.42
C ALA A 76 2.88 -10.17 3.81
N ASP A 77 2.12 -11.00 4.52
CA ASP A 77 2.57 -12.35 4.89
C ASP A 77 2.80 -13.23 3.65
N LEU A 78 1.90 -13.18 2.67
CA LEU A 78 2.05 -13.88 1.38
C LEU A 78 3.31 -13.42 0.63
N PHE A 79 3.53 -12.12 0.55
CA PHE A 79 4.71 -11.56 -0.13
C PHE A 79 6.00 -11.90 0.59
N LYS A 80 6.04 -11.83 1.93
CA LYS A 80 7.22 -12.21 2.72
C LYS A 80 7.62 -13.67 2.44
N ARG A 81 6.64 -14.58 2.41
CA ARG A 81 6.87 -15.99 2.07
C ARG A 81 7.22 -16.19 0.60
N ALA A 82 6.61 -15.44 -0.32
CA ALA A 82 6.95 -15.49 -1.73
C ALA A 82 8.39 -15.02 -1.99
N ARG A 83 8.88 -14.04 -1.23
CA ARG A 83 10.29 -13.59 -1.24
C ARG A 83 11.25 -14.68 -0.83
N GLU A 84 10.96 -15.35 0.29
CA GLU A 84 11.74 -16.47 0.80
C GLU A 84 11.84 -17.60 -0.23
N LEU A 85 10.81 -17.76 -1.07
CA LEU A 85 10.69 -18.82 -2.08
C LEU A 85 11.11 -18.36 -3.50
N GLY A 86 11.36 -17.07 -3.73
CA GLY A 86 11.69 -16.51 -5.04
C GLY A 86 10.53 -16.47 -6.05
N VAL A 87 9.28 -16.58 -5.59
CA VAL A 87 8.07 -16.66 -6.45
C VAL A 87 7.23 -15.38 -6.44
N GLU A 88 7.81 -14.25 -6.01
CA GLU A 88 7.10 -12.97 -5.94
C GLU A 88 6.53 -12.51 -7.29
N GLY A 89 7.20 -12.83 -8.41
CA GLY A 89 6.76 -12.46 -9.75
C GLY A 89 5.46 -13.14 -10.22
N LEU A 90 4.98 -14.16 -9.50
CA LEU A 90 3.71 -14.83 -9.77
C LEU A 90 2.52 -14.22 -9.01
N LEU A 91 2.78 -13.37 -8.00
CA LEU A 91 1.71 -12.75 -7.20
C LEU A 91 1.12 -11.52 -7.91
N PRO A 92 -0.19 -11.24 -7.73
CA PRO A 92 -0.81 -10.03 -8.25
C PRO A 92 -0.20 -8.76 -7.64
N ALA A 93 -0.15 -7.66 -8.40
CA ALA A 93 0.26 -6.36 -7.88
C ALA A 93 -0.68 -5.90 -6.74
N GLY A 94 -0.15 -5.23 -5.70
CA GLY A 94 -0.94 -4.87 -4.53
C GLY A 94 -0.56 -3.52 -3.90
N PRO A 95 -1.43 -2.95 -3.04
CA PRO A 95 -1.16 -1.66 -2.38
C PRO A 95 0.02 -1.68 -1.41
N LYS A 96 0.54 -2.88 -1.07
CA LYS A 96 1.71 -3.06 -0.22
C LYS A 96 2.96 -3.50 -1.00
N THR A 97 2.84 -3.73 -2.31
CA THR A 97 3.88 -4.39 -3.09
C THR A 97 3.84 -4.01 -4.57
N HIS A 98 5.03 -3.67 -5.09
CA HIS A 98 5.26 -3.28 -6.47
C HIS A 98 5.85 -4.47 -7.24
N SER A 99 5.03 -5.45 -7.61
CA SER A 99 5.39 -6.33 -8.74
C SER A 99 4.60 -5.82 -9.94
N VAL A 100 5.20 -4.86 -10.65
CA VAL A 100 4.89 -4.56 -12.04
C VAL A 100 4.86 -5.90 -12.76
N ASN A 101 3.73 -6.24 -13.39
CA ASN A 101 3.56 -7.43 -14.23
C ASN A 101 4.87 -7.71 -14.96
N PRO A 102 5.68 -8.70 -14.56
CA PRO A 102 6.71 -9.15 -15.46
C PRO A 102 5.91 -9.80 -16.59
N GLU A 103 5.94 -9.17 -17.77
CA GLU A 103 5.59 -9.83 -19.03
C GLU A 103 5.99 -11.32 -18.91
N PRO A 104 5.04 -12.27 -19.02
CA PRO A 104 5.27 -13.68 -18.71
C PRO A 104 6.32 -14.34 -19.63
N SER A 105 6.94 -13.57 -20.52
CA SER A 105 7.79 -13.99 -21.63
C SER A 105 9.27 -14.16 -21.30
N ARG A 106 9.81 -13.66 -20.18
CA ARG A 106 11.28 -13.68 -19.95
C ARG A 106 11.80 -14.69 -18.92
N ALA A 107 11.00 -15.11 -17.95
CA ALA A 107 11.45 -16.05 -16.91
C ALA A 107 11.21 -17.54 -17.28
N THR A 108 10.20 -17.83 -18.09
CA THR A 108 9.84 -19.19 -18.52
C THR A 108 10.72 -19.70 -19.67
N ALA A 109 11.25 -18.80 -20.50
CA ALA A 109 12.11 -19.16 -21.63
C ALA A 109 13.47 -19.76 -21.24
N ALA A 110 13.96 -19.50 -20.01
CA ALA A 110 15.29 -19.96 -19.58
C ALA A 110 15.31 -21.38 -19.00
N LEU A 111 14.16 -22.02 -18.71
CA LEU A 111 14.10 -23.22 -17.85
C LEU A 111 13.28 -24.41 -18.39
N GLY A 112 12.83 -24.40 -19.65
CA GLY A 112 12.25 -25.60 -20.28
C GLY A 112 11.00 -26.20 -19.61
N GLY A 113 10.34 -25.46 -18.72
CA GLY A 113 9.12 -25.87 -18.04
C GLY A 113 7.87 -25.51 -18.85
N ALA A 114 6.87 -26.40 -18.85
CA ALA A 114 5.58 -26.20 -19.51
C ALA A 114 4.97 -24.82 -19.15
N PRO A 115 4.26 -24.17 -20.10
CA PRO A 115 3.71 -22.84 -19.90
C PRO A 115 2.67 -22.88 -18.78
N VAL A 116 3.04 -22.37 -17.60
CA VAL A 116 2.07 -21.99 -16.58
C VAL A 116 1.11 -21.01 -17.26
N PRO A 117 -0.22 -21.21 -17.21
CA PRO A 117 -1.15 -20.33 -17.89
C PRO A 117 -0.85 -18.90 -17.43
N ALA A 118 -0.59 -18.00 -18.39
CA ALA A 118 -0.30 -16.61 -18.10
C ALA A 118 -1.53 -15.96 -17.47
N ILE A 119 -1.63 -16.01 -16.13
CA ILE A 119 -2.69 -15.35 -15.38
C ILE A 119 -2.36 -13.86 -15.40
N LEU A 120 -3.06 -13.12 -16.26
CA LEU A 120 -3.01 -11.68 -16.28
C LEU A 120 -4.00 -11.16 -15.24
N TRP A 121 -3.47 -10.64 -14.13
CA TRP A 121 -4.28 -10.04 -13.09
C TRP A 121 -4.82 -8.68 -13.54
N GLU A 122 -6.14 -8.52 -13.55
CA GLU A 122 -6.79 -7.25 -13.86
C GLU A 122 -6.87 -6.33 -12.65
N GLY A 123 -6.50 -5.07 -12.87
CA GLY A 123 -6.66 -3.98 -11.93
C GLY A 123 -5.34 -3.53 -11.32
N ALA A 124 -5.10 -2.22 -11.37
CA ALA A 124 -3.98 -1.58 -10.70
C ALA A 124 -4.39 -1.15 -9.28
N PRO A 125 -3.52 -1.33 -8.27
CA PRO A 125 -3.77 -0.79 -6.95
C PRO A 125 -3.89 0.74 -7.05
N LYS A 126 -4.93 1.32 -6.43
CA LYS A 126 -5.05 2.78 -6.35
C LYS A 126 -3.87 3.32 -5.56
N GLU A 127 -3.11 4.22 -6.18
CA GLU A 127 -2.04 4.95 -5.50
C GLU A 127 -2.60 5.72 -4.32
N LYS A 128 -1.93 5.61 -3.17
CA LYS A 128 -2.30 6.39 -1.99
C LYS A 128 -1.85 7.82 -2.23
N ILE A 129 -2.73 8.64 -2.79
CA ILE A 129 -2.56 10.09 -2.75
C ILE A 129 -2.64 10.44 -1.26
N SER A 130 -1.53 10.88 -0.67
CA SER A 130 -1.44 11.30 0.73
C SER A 130 -2.18 12.63 0.95
N LYS A 131 -3.49 12.66 0.68
CA LYS A 131 -4.43 13.70 1.12
C LYS A 131 -4.75 13.54 2.61
N GLY A 132 -3.73 13.32 3.44
CA GLY A 132 -3.89 13.47 4.88
C GLY A 132 -4.04 14.95 5.24
N LEU A 133 -4.45 15.24 6.48
CA LEU A 133 -4.61 16.60 7.01
C LEU A 133 -3.34 17.48 6.86
N TYR A 134 -2.18 16.85 6.73
CA TYR A 134 -0.86 17.47 6.53
C TYR A 134 -0.30 17.32 5.11
N GLY A 135 -1.04 16.70 4.19
CA GLY A 135 -0.63 16.54 2.80
C GLY A 135 -0.49 17.90 2.12
N GLY A 136 0.75 18.31 1.81
CA GLY A 136 1.05 19.58 1.16
C GLY A 136 1.14 20.81 2.09
N ARG A 137 1.04 20.64 3.41
CA ARG A 137 1.16 21.75 4.38
C ARG A 137 2.53 21.69 5.07
N ARG A 138 3.29 22.81 5.08
CA ARG A 138 4.53 22.90 5.88
C ARG A 138 4.20 22.51 7.33
N THR A 139 4.95 21.59 7.92
CA THR A 139 4.82 21.22 9.34
C THR A 139 5.22 22.44 10.18
N MET A 140 4.25 23.29 10.49
CA MET A 140 4.50 24.51 11.27
C MET A 140 4.60 24.11 12.74
N PHE A 141 5.83 23.87 13.21
CA PHE A 141 6.12 23.77 14.62
C PHE A 141 5.70 25.08 15.30
N LYS A 142 4.74 25.00 16.22
CA LYS A 142 4.13 26.18 16.88
C LYS A 142 5.10 26.91 17.82
N GLY A 143 6.18 26.24 18.23
CA GLY A 143 7.07 26.70 19.29
C GLY A 143 6.48 26.48 20.68
N HIS A 144 7.36 26.39 21.68
CA HIS A 144 6.95 26.33 23.08
C HIS A 144 6.32 27.67 23.51
N LYS A 145 5.47 27.65 24.55
CA LYS A 145 4.81 28.86 25.06
C LYS A 145 5.83 29.97 25.41
N TRP A 146 6.96 29.60 26.00
CA TRP A 146 8.00 30.56 26.41
C TRP A 146 8.68 31.26 25.22
N GLU A 147 8.86 30.56 24.09
CA GLU A 147 9.44 31.10 22.85
C GLU A 147 8.51 32.14 22.24
N ARG A 148 7.20 31.87 22.26
CA ARG A 148 6.17 32.79 21.75
C ARG A 148 6.04 34.06 22.58
N GLU A 149 6.26 33.94 23.89
CA GLU A 149 6.14 35.05 24.85
C GLU A 149 7.47 35.77 25.10
N LEU A 150 8.59 35.30 24.54
CA LEU A 150 9.92 35.83 24.83
C LEU A 150 10.01 37.33 24.51
N ALA A 151 9.55 37.73 23.33
CA ALA A 151 9.56 39.12 22.87
C ALA A 151 8.74 40.05 23.78
N GLU A 152 7.55 39.61 24.21
CA GLU A 152 6.71 40.39 25.14
C GLU A 152 7.37 40.49 26.53
N ARG A 153 7.92 39.38 27.02
CA ARG A 153 8.63 39.34 28.30
C ARG A 153 9.88 40.23 28.29
N GLU A 154 10.60 40.27 27.18
CA GLU A 154 11.75 41.16 26.99
C GLU A 154 11.34 42.63 26.92
N ARG A 155 10.27 42.95 26.18
CA ARG A 155 9.70 44.30 26.12
C ARG A 155 9.29 44.78 27.52
N GLY A 156 8.53 43.99 28.26
CA GLY A 156 8.13 44.36 29.62
C GLY A 156 9.31 44.48 30.59
N LYS A 157 10.39 43.71 30.39
CA LYS A 157 11.65 43.90 31.15
C LYS A 157 12.34 45.22 30.78
N LYS A 158 12.34 45.59 29.50
CA LYS A 158 12.93 46.83 28.99
C LYS A 158 12.17 48.06 29.50
N GLU A 159 10.85 48.08 29.40
CA GLU A 159 10.00 49.18 29.89
C GLU A 159 10.18 49.40 31.39
N ARG A 160 10.14 48.34 32.20
CA ARG A 160 10.40 48.47 33.65
C ARG A 160 11.79 48.99 33.97
N ARG A 161 12.80 48.68 33.14
CA ARG A 161 14.15 49.20 33.29
C ARG A 161 14.19 50.70 32.96
N GLU A 162 13.55 51.10 31.87
CA GLU A 162 13.46 52.50 31.43
C GLU A 162 12.69 53.35 32.45
N GLU A 163 11.58 52.85 32.98
CA GLU A 163 10.80 53.52 34.03
C GLU A 163 11.63 53.72 35.30
N ARG A 164 12.36 52.67 35.72
CA ARG A 164 13.28 52.77 36.88
C ARG A 164 14.39 53.78 36.64
N LEU A 165 14.95 53.83 35.43
CA LEU A 165 15.96 54.82 35.06
C LEU A 165 15.38 56.23 35.06
N LYS A 166 14.22 56.44 34.45
CA LYS A 166 13.51 57.73 34.45
C LYS A 166 13.25 58.24 35.85
N LYS A 167 12.69 57.40 36.73
CA LYS A 167 12.44 57.75 38.14
C LYS A 167 13.72 58.05 38.93
N LYS A 168 14.83 57.37 38.61
CA LYS A 168 16.13 57.65 39.22
C LYS A 168 16.69 59.01 38.77
N MET A 169 16.51 59.36 37.50
CA MET A 169 16.93 60.65 36.93
C MET A 169 16.09 61.82 37.48
N GLU A 170 14.77 61.64 37.59
CA GLU A 170 13.87 62.63 38.22
C GLU A 170 14.28 62.91 39.67
N ARG A 171 14.59 61.86 40.45
CA ARG A 171 15.10 62.00 41.83
C ARG A 171 16.47 62.70 41.90
N ALA A 172 17.27 62.60 40.85
CA ALA A 172 18.58 63.24 40.76
C ALA A 172 18.51 64.67 40.19
N GLY A 173 17.32 65.18 39.84
CA GLY A 173 17.14 66.53 39.28
C GLY A 173 17.71 66.72 37.88
N ALA A 174 18.02 65.64 37.16
CA ALA A 174 18.56 65.69 35.81
C ALA A 174 17.43 65.59 34.78
N THR A 175 17.05 66.71 34.16
CA THR A 175 16.09 66.74 33.06
C THR A 175 16.74 66.28 31.75
N PRO A 176 16.05 65.46 30.93
CA PRO A 176 16.58 65.03 29.64
C PRO A 176 16.56 66.19 28.61
N VAL A 177 17.65 66.33 27.86
CA VAL A 177 17.73 67.10 26.60
C VAL A 177 17.30 66.21 25.44
#